data_AF-A0A151BCZ1-F1
#
_entry.id   AF-A0A151BCZ1-F1
#
_cell.length_a   1.000
_cell.length_b   1.000
_cell.length_c   1.000
_cell.angle_alpha   90.00
_cell.angle_beta   90.00
_cell.angle_gamma   90.00
#
_symmetry.space_group_name_H-M   'P 1'
#
loop_
_entity.id
_entity.type
_entity.pdbx_description
1 polymer ?
#
loop_
_entity_poly.entity_id
_entity_poly.type
_entity_poly.pdbx_seq_one_letter_code
_entity_poly.pdbx_strand_id
1 'polypeptide(L)'
;MKNLGEQGVLSFSQLMEAAGIEETGTFGFHLKKTEPLLEKLPDGRYKLSKLGEKAYRVMLFLEKPEAFSMPSKKPEEGVKELRSLNRLLLDAERLGRYDKVVIRDCYEVLIDSDVTPELFRNKVLSIREVGRIVCPKELHKAVLSRIERGCDVVETYEGELPLEALEGKYPRHLGNYSELVVDVSRLRPGTRIENYGHLTLKEVTEENVGKIAGIENYGVIKVPKGFKELVLTRVTSNYGIVTEYE
;
A
#
# COMPACT_ATOMS: atom_id res chain seq x y z
N MET A 1 8.68 -6.04 -23.23
CA MET A 1 7.80 -6.66 -22.20
C MET A 1 6.50 -7.17 -22.77
N LYS A 2 5.64 -6.31 -23.34
CA LYS A 2 4.36 -6.72 -23.95
C LYS A 2 4.49 -7.86 -24.99
N ASN A 3 5.36 -7.68 -25.99
CA ASN A 3 5.62 -8.71 -27.01
C ASN A 3 6.11 -10.04 -26.42
N LEU A 4 6.96 -10.02 -25.38
CA LEU A 4 7.38 -11.25 -24.69
C LEU A 4 6.24 -11.89 -23.88
N GLY A 5 5.34 -11.08 -23.32
CA GLY A 5 4.16 -11.58 -22.61
C GLY A 5 3.12 -12.19 -23.54
N GLU A 6 3.05 -11.76 -24.80
CA GLU A 6 2.14 -12.28 -25.82
C GLU A 6 2.73 -13.48 -26.59
N GLN A 7 4.03 -13.41 -26.93
CA GLN A 7 4.71 -14.38 -27.80
C GLN A 7 5.59 -15.37 -27.04
N GLY A 8 5.81 -15.16 -25.74
CA GLY A 8 6.53 -16.05 -24.83
C GLY A 8 8.05 -15.94 -24.93
N VAL A 9 8.61 -16.26 -26.10
CA VAL A 9 10.07 -16.35 -26.31
C VAL A 9 10.47 -15.63 -27.59
N LEU A 10 11.45 -14.71 -27.51
CA LEU A 10 11.94 -13.93 -28.65
C LEU A 10 13.46 -13.87 -28.72
N SER A 11 13.99 -13.80 -29.95
CA SER A 11 15.40 -13.53 -30.19
C SER A 11 15.75 -12.06 -29.95
N PHE A 12 17.05 -11.74 -29.88
CA PHE A 12 17.52 -10.35 -29.76
C PHE A 12 16.98 -9.47 -30.90
N SER A 13 17.08 -9.92 -32.15
CA SER A 13 16.60 -9.17 -33.32
C SER A 13 15.09 -8.97 -33.31
N GLN A 14 14.32 -10.00 -32.89
CA GLN A 14 12.86 -9.87 -32.77
C GLN A 14 12.45 -8.86 -31.70
N LEU A 15 13.18 -8.81 -30.57
CA LEU A 15 12.90 -7.81 -29.54
C LEU A 15 13.27 -6.39 -30.00
N MET A 16 14.36 -6.26 -30.73
CA MET A 16 14.85 -4.99 -31.28
C MET A 16 13.87 -4.43 -32.31
N GLU A 17 13.40 -5.27 -33.24
CA GLU A 17 12.35 -4.95 -34.21
C GLU A 17 11.05 -4.56 -33.50
N ALA A 18 10.60 -5.36 -32.53
CA ALA A 18 9.38 -5.09 -31.77
C ALA A 18 9.44 -3.83 -30.90
N ALA A 19 10.65 -3.35 -30.57
CA ALA A 19 10.87 -2.11 -29.84
C ALA A 19 11.01 -0.89 -30.77
N GLY A 20 11.08 -1.10 -32.09
CA GLY A 20 11.33 -0.04 -33.07
C GLY A 20 12.70 0.61 -32.91
N ILE A 21 13.70 -0.13 -32.45
CA ILE A 21 15.07 0.36 -32.25
C ILE A 21 15.96 -0.24 -33.34
N GLU A 22 16.53 0.59 -34.20
CA GLU A 22 17.38 0.10 -35.30
C GLU A 22 18.84 -0.13 -34.87
N GLU A 23 19.29 0.63 -33.87
CA GLU A 23 20.68 0.59 -33.42
C GLU A 23 20.89 -0.47 -32.33
N THR A 24 21.68 -1.50 -32.66
CA THR A 24 22.06 -2.62 -31.77
C THR A 24 22.62 -2.17 -30.42
N GLY A 25 23.45 -1.11 -30.42
CA GLY A 25 24.08 -0.59 -29.19
C GLY A 25 23.07 0.02 -28.22
N THR A 26 22.18 0.85 -28.74
CA THR A 26 21.07 1.45 -27.97
C THR A 26 20.13 0.38 -27.44
N PHE A 27 19.76 -0.60 -28.28
CA PHE A 27 18.91 -1.70 -27.82
C PHE A 27 19.58 -2.54 -26.72
N GLY A 28 20.87 -2.86 -26.87
CA GLY A 28 21.64 -3.58 -25.85
C GLY A 28 21.71 -2.85 -24.51
N PHE A 29 21.85 -1.52 -24.52
CA PHE A 29 21.83 -0.69 -23.31
C PHE A 29 20.48 -0.79 -22.57
N HIS A 30 19.36 -0.69 -23.29
CA HIS A 30 18.03 -0.84 -22.71
C HIS A 30 17.78 -2.26 -22.22
N LEU A 31 18.21 -3.27 -22.99
CA LEU A 31 18.06 -4.67 -22.63
C LEU A 31 18.74 -4.97 -21.29
N LYS A 32 19.95 -4.44 -21.07
CA LYS A 32 20.68 -4.54 -19.81
C LYS A 32 19.93 -3.89 -18.64
N LYS A 33 19.30 -2.73 -18.84
CA LYS A 33 18.47 -2.10 -17.81
C LYS A 33 17.22 -2.90 -17.45
N THR A 34 16.70 -3.67 -18.41
CA THR A 34 15.52 -4.53 -18.21
C THR A 34 15.85 -5.97 -17.83
N GLU A 35 17.14 -6.31 -17.66
CA GLU A 35 17.62 -7.66 -17.37
C GLU A 35 16.89 -8.34 -16.21
N PRO A 36 16.55 -7.69 -15.07
CA PRO A 36 15.81 -8.35 -13.98
C PRO A 36 14.42 -8.88 -14.39
N LEU A 37 13.83 -8.32 -15.45
CA LEU A 37 12.53 -8.71 -15.98
C LEU A 37 12.61 -9.81 -17.04
N LEU A 38 13.82 -10.20 -17.43
CA LEU A 38 14.08 -11.11 -18.53
C LEU A 38 14.88 -12.33 -18.05
N GLU A 39 14.72 -13.44 -18.75
CA GLU A 39 15.57 -14.62 -18.61
C GLU A 39 16.14 -14.94 -19.98
N LYS A 40 17.48 -14.96 -20.09
CA LYS A 40 18.17 -15.39 -21.29
C LYS A 40 18.33 -16.91 -21.28
N LEU A 41 17.79 -17.55 -22.28
CA LEU A 41 17.82 -19.00 -22.47
C LEU A 41 19.20 -19.46 -22.99
N PRO A 42 19.55 -20.75 -22.84
CA PRO A 42 20.82 -21.30 -23.31
C PRO A 42 21.06 -21.12 -24.82
N ASP A 43 20.00 -21.03 -25.61
CA ASP A 43 20.06 -20.80 -27.06
C ASP A 43 20.16 -19.32 -27.45
N GLY A 44 20.30 -18.42 -26.47
CA GLY A 44 20.46 -16.99 -26.67
C GLY A 44 19.16 -16.21 -26.86
N ARG A 45 17.99 -16.86 -26.84
CA ARG A 45 16.68 -16.20 -26.83
C ARG A 45 16.32 -15.69 -25.43
N TYR A 46 15.27 -14.87 -25.37
CA TYR A 46 14.80 -14.23 -24.16
C TYR A 46 13.34 -14.59 -23.91
N LYS A 47 13.00 -14.79 -22.63
CA LYS A 47 11.61 -14.85 -22.15
C LYS A 47 11.45 -13.93 -20.94
N LEU A 48 10.22 -13.73 -20.47
CA LEU A 48 10.00 -13.05 -19.20
C LEU A 48 10.55 -13.87 -18.03
N SER A 49 11.19 -13.21 -17.07
CA SER A 49 11.46 -13.79 -15.75
C SER A 49 10.17 -13.85 -14.93
N LYS A 50 10.18 -14.51 -13.77
CA LYS A 50 9.03 -14.46 -12.82
C LYS A 50 8.64 -13.02 -12.44
N LEU A 51 9.63 -12.13 -12.31
CA LEU A 51 9.37 -10.71 -12.06
C LEU A 51 8.80 -10.03 -13.30
N GLY A 52 9.33 -10.36 -14.48
CA GLY A 52 8.81 -9.89 -15.75
C GLY A 52 7.36 -10.29 -16.02
N GLU A 53 6.97 -11.52 -15.68
CA GLU A 53 5.59 -12.00 -15.77
C GLU A 53 4.65 -11.18 -14.87
N LYS A 54 5.06 -10.87 -13.64
CA LYS A 54 4.29 -10.01 -12.73
C LYS A 54 4.17 -8.60 -13.29
N ALA A 55 5.26 -8.00 -13.78
CA ALA A 55 5.25 -6.69 -14.40
C ALA A 55 4.33 -6.64 -15.63
N TYR A 56 4.36 -7.68 -16.47
CA TYR A 56 3.46 -7.81 -17.61
C TYR A 56 1.99 -7.89 -17.21
N ARG A 57 1.64 -8.63 -16.14
CA ARG A 57 0.26 -8.65 -15.62
C ARG A 57 -0.22 -7.27 -15.15
N VAL A 58 0.65 -6.49 -14.51
CA VAL A 58 0.33 -5.10 -14.13
C VAL A 58 0.09 -4.23 -15.37
N MET A 59 0.93 -4.35 -16.40
CA MET A 59 0.72 -3.63 -17.66
C MET A 59 -0.61 -4.03 -18.32
N LEU A 60 -0.93 -5.32 -18.36
CA LEU A 60 -2.20 -5.81 -18.90
C LEU A 60 -3.41 -5.30 -18.09
N PHE A 61 -3.30 -5.22 -16.76
CA PHE A 61 -4.32 -4.63 -15.90
C PHE A 61 -4.55 -3.14 -16.22
N LEU A 62 -3.48 -2.39 -16.48
CA LEU A 62 -3.59 -0.97 -16.85
C LEU A 62 -4.19 -0.77 -18.25
N GLU A 63 -3.84 -1.63 -19.21
CA GLU A 63 -4.36 -1.55 -20.59
C GLU A 63 -5.79 -2.09 -20.74
N LYS A 64 -6.12 -3.15 -20.00
CA LYS A 64 -7.40 -3.87 -20.08
C LYS A 64 -7.90 -4.22 -18.67
N PRO A 65 -8.26 -3.21 -17.84
CA PRO A 65 -8.74 -3.45 -16.49
C PRO A 65 -9.97 -4.37 -16.46
N GLU A 66 -10.80 -4.28 -17.49
CA GLU A 66 -11.99 -5.12 -17.74
C GLU A 66 -11.66 -6.63 -17.75
N ALA A 67 -10.50 -7.03 -18.31
CA ALA A 67 -10.08 -8.43 -18.46
C ALA A 67 -9.54 -9.05 -17.17
N PHE A 68 -9.21 -8.21 -16.19
CA PHE A 68 -8.75 -8.59 -14.84
C PHE A 68 -9.81 -8.34 -13.78
N SER A 69 -11.02 -8.00 -14.21
CA SER A 69 -12.20 -8.15 -13.39
C SER A 69 -12.25 -9.61 -12.96
N MET A 70 -11.88 -9.89 -11.70
CA MET A 70 -12.52 -10.97 -10.95
C MET A 70 -14.03 -10.90 -11.25
N PRO A 71 -14.78 -12.01 -11.24
CA PRO A 71 -16.22 -11.91 -11.19
C PRO A 71 -16.59 -11.12 -9.93
N SER A 72 -16.65 -9.80 -10.05
CA SER A 72 -17.44 -8.94 -9.21
C SER A 72 -18.83 -9.48 -9.44
N LYS A 73 -19.40 -10.10 -8.41
CA LYS A 73 -20.86 -10.06 -8.27
C LYS A 73 -21.24 -8.64 -8.66
N LYS A 74 -22.07 -8.49 -9.70
CA LYS A 74 -22.67 -7.20 -10.03
C LYS A 74 -23.04 -6.55 -8.70
N PRO A 75 -22.65 -5.29 -8.43
CA PRO A 75 -23.05 -4.64 -7.19
C PRO A 75 -24.55 -4.87 -7.05
N GLU A 76 -24.96 -5.50 -5.94
CA GLU A 76 -26.38 -5.71 -5.65
C GLU A 76 -27.07 -4.35 -5.80
N GLU A 77 -28.19 -4.31 -6.52
CA GLU A 77 -28.94 -3.07 -6.74
C GLU A 77 -29.15 -2.36 -5.39
N GLY A 78 -28.71 -1.10 -5.30
CA GLY A 78 -28.79 -0.30 -4.08
C GLY A 78 -27.52 -0.24 -3.21
N VAL A 79 -26.48 -1.02 -3.52
CA VAL A 79 -25.20 -0.97 -2.79
C VAL A 79 -24.22 0.00 -3.46
N LYS A 80 -23.86 1.07 -2.76
CA LYS A 80 -22.87 2.04 -3.23
C LYS A 80 -21.46 1.63 -2.83
N GLU A 81 -20.55 1.57 -3.80
CA GLU A 81 -19.12 1.49 -3.50
C GLU A 81 -18.54 2.87 -3.21
N LEU A 82 -17.84 3.00 -2.09
CA LEU A 82 -17.06 4.17 -1.70
C LEU A 82 -15.58 3.85 -1.83
N ARG A 83 -14.90 4.59 -2.72
CA ARG A 83 -13.48 4.44 -3.02
C ARG A 83 -12.78 5.79 -2.95
N SER A 84 -11.52 5.81 -2.53
CA SER A 84 -10.70 7.03 -2.55
C SER A 84 -9.21 6.68 -2.56
N LEU A 85 -8.47 7.20 -3.54
CA LEU A 85 -7.03 6.95 -3.65
C LEU A 85 -6.23 7.46 -2.44
N ASN A 86 -6.74 8.50 -1.75
CA ASN A 86 -6.06 9.12 -0.60
C ASN A 86 -6.86 8.95 0.68
N ARG A 87 -7.90 9.77 0.85
CA ARG A 87 -8.69 9.79 2.08
C ARG A 87 -10.19 9.77 1.79
N LEU A 88 -10.92 8.99 2.58
CA LEU A 88 -12.36 8.97 2.62
C LEU A 88 -12.84 9.46 4.00
N LEU A 89 -13.40 10.67 4.07
CA LEU A 89 -14.13 11.12 5.27
C LEU A 89 -15.57 10.58 5.22
N LEU A 90 -16.01 9.96 6.32
CA LEU A 90 -17.34 9.42 6.50
C LEU A 90 -17.98 10.08 7.71
N ASP A 91 -18.89 11.02 7.45
CA ASP A 91 -19.82 11.59 8.42
C ASP A 91 -21.20 10.93 8.28
N ALA A 92 -22.12 11.25 9.19
CA ALA A 92 -23.47 10.71 9.18
C ALA A 92 -24.25 11.11 7.91
N GLU A 93 -24.04 12.34 7.42
CA GLU A 93 -24.71 12.85 6.22
C GLU A 93 -24.34 12.02 4.98
N ARG A 94 -23.05 11.81 4.75
CA ARG A 94 -22.51 11.07 3.61
C ARG A 94 -22.92 9.60 3.63
N LEU A 95 -22.92 8.96 4.81
CA LEU A 95 -23.46 7.60 4.96
C LEU A 95 -24.97 7.57 4.71
N GLY A 96 -25.70 8.61 5.14
CA GLY A 96 -27.14 8.74 4.97
C GLY A 96 -27.61 8.84 3.51
N ARG A 97 -26.75 9.34 2.61
CA ARG A 97 -27.05 9.46 1.16
C ARG A 97 -27.24 8.12 0.44
N TYR A 98 -26.81 7.02 1.05
CA TYR A 98 -26.83 5.70 0.43
C TYR A 98 -27.63 4.72 1.29
N ASP A 99 -28.27 3.74 0.67
CA ASP A 99 -28.97 2.71 1.43
C ASP A 99 -27.97 1.77 2.11
N LYS A 100 -27.06 1.19 1.31
CA LYS A 100 -25.93 0.38 1.78
C LYS A 100 -24.64 0.82 1.10
N VAL A 101 -23.53 0.66 1.81
CA VAL A 101 -22.19 0.99 1.30
C VAL A 101 -21.19 -0.15 1.47
N VAL A 102 -20.29 -0.26 0.50
CA VAL A 102 -19.05 -1.05 0.59
C VAL A 102 -17.89 -0.08 0.48
N ILE A 103 -17.00 -0.09 1.47
CA ILE A 103 -15.80 0.76 1.49
C ILE A 103 -14.65 -0.08 0.94
N ARG A 104 -14.01 0.37 -0.14
CA ARG A 104 -12.90 -0.39 -0.71
C ARG A 104 -11.87 0.46 -1.43
N ASP A 105 -10.66 -0.10 -1.54
CA ASP A 105 -9.53 0.51 -2.25
C ASP A 105 -9.28 1.95 -1.74
N CYS A 106 -9.17 2.08 -0.41
CA CYS A 106 -8.95 3.36 0.26
C CYS A 106 -7.59 3.38 0.96
N TYR A 107 -6.78 4.42 0.77
CA TYR A 107 -5.56 4.54 1.58
C TYR A 107 -5.90 4.84 3.05
N GLU A 108 -6.83 5.77 3.29
CA GLU A 108 -7.29 6.14 4.62
C GLU A 108 -8.81 6.37 4.68
N VAL A 109 -9.46 5.90 5.75
CA VAL A 109 -10.87 6.17 6.07
C VAL A 109 -10.96 6.83 7.42
N LEU A 110 -11.47 8.05 7.46
CA LEU A 110 -11.76 8.78 8.70
C LEU A 110 -13.27 8.73 8.94
N ILE A 111 -13.70 8.16 10.04
CA ILE A 111 -15.10 8.13 10.45
C ILE A 111 -15.29 9.21 11.51
N ASP A 112 -16.22 10.11 11.27
CA ASP A 112 -16.53 11.22 12.17
C ASP A 112 -17.30 10.73 13.42
N SER A 113 -17.25 11.54 14.46
CA SER A 113 -17.89 11.37 15.76
C SER A 113 -19.41 11.35 15.69
N ASP A 114 -20.00 11.94 14.66
CA ASP A 114 -21.45 11.94 14.42
C ASP A 114 -21.98 10.60 13.89
N VAL A 115 -21.10 9.67 13.50
CA VAL A 115 -21.48 8.35 13.02
C VAL A 115 -21.74 7.42 14.20
N THR A 116 -23.02 7.09 14.42
CA THR A 116 -23.40 6.17 15.50
C THR A 116 -23.09 4.71 15.14
N PRO A 117 -22.86 3.82 16.14
CA PRO A 117 -22.66 2.40 15.89
C PRO A 117 -23.82 1.73 15.15
N GLU A 118 -25.04 2.21 15.37
CA GLU A 118 -26.24 1.72 14.68
C GLU A 118 -26.26 2.15 13.21
N LEU A 119 -26.03 3.43 12.93
CA LEU A 119 -25.94 3.94 11.56
C LEU A 119 -24.85 3.19 10.79
N PHE A 120 -23.67 3.05 11.39
CA PHE A 120 -22.55 2.34 10.76
C PHE A 120 -22.91 0.88 10.47
N ARG A 121 -23.42 0.12 11.44
CA ARG A 121 -23.79 -1.29 11.24
C ARG A 121 -24.88 -1.46 10.21
N ASN A 122 -25.83 -0.53 10.15
CA ASN A 122 -26.90 -0.57 9.18
C ASN A 122 -26.36 -0.29 7.77
N LYS A 123 -25.59 0.78 7.60
CA LYS A 123 -25.17 1.27 6.29
C LYS A 123 -23.96 0.54 5.71
N VAL A 124 -22.94 0.25 6.51
CA VAL A 124 -21.68 -0.32 6.03
C VAL A 124 -21.76 -1.84 6.01
N LEU A 125 -21.73 -2.42 4.81
CA LEU A 125 -21.78 -3.87 4.60
C LEU A 125 -20.42 -4.52 4.79
N SER A 126 -19.38 -3.95 4.20
CA SER A 126 -18.02 -4.48 4.22
C SER A 126 -16.96 -3.42 3.97
N ILE A 127 -15.76 -3.67 4.49
CA ILE A 127 -14.53 -2.89 4.30
C ILE A 127 -13.45 -3.81 3.72
N ARG A 128 -12.82 -3.41 2.62
CA ARG A 128 -11.79 -4.20 1.91
C ARG A 128 -10.65 -3.32 1.41
N GLU A 129 -9.40 -3.77 1.51
CA GLU A 129 -8.24 -3.05 0.94
C GLU A 129 -8.19 -1.58 1.41
N VAL A 130 -8.27 -1.38 2.72
CA VAL A 130 -8.19 -0.08 3.38
C VAL A 130 -6.93 0.02 4.25
N GLY A 131 -5.96 0.87 3.89
CA GLY A 131 -4.70 0.95 4.65
C GLY A 131 -4.91 1.32 6.13
N ARG A 132 -5.56 2.46 6.37
CA ARG A 132 -5.82 2.99 7.72
C ARG A 132 -7.28 3.33 7.93
N ILE A 133 -7.82 3.01 9.11
CA ILE A 133 -9.14 3.46 9.56
C ILE A 133 -8.99 4.21 10.88
N VAL A 134 -9.56 5.41 10.97
CA VAL A 134 -9.66 6.17 12.23
C VAL A 134 -11.15 6.34 12.55
N CYS A 135 -11.57 5.93 13.74
CA CYS A 135 -12.99 5.93 14.12
C CYS A 135 -13.22 6.29 15.59
N PRO A 136 -14.42 6.72 15.99
CA PRO A 136 -14.78 6.84 17.39
C PRO A 136 -14.62 5.50 18.12
N LYS A 137 -14.21 5.54 19.38
CA LYS A 137 -13.97 4.35 20.21
C LYS A 137 -15.18 3.43 20.29
N GLU A 138 -16.39 3.99 20.26
CA GLU A 138 -17.66 3.28 20.28
C GLU A 138 -17.89 2.48 18.99
N LEU A 139 -17.30 2.91 17.87
CA LEU A 139 -17.38 2.24 16.57
C LEU A 139 -16.37 1.11 16.42
N HIS A 140 -15.35 1.01 17.29
CA HIS A 140 -14.25 0.07 17.13
C HIS A 140 -14.69 -1.36 16.80
N LYS A 141 -15.60 -1.93 17.62
CA LYS A 141 -16.13 -3.28 17.39
C LYS A 141 -16.95 -3.39 16.10
N ALA A 142 -17.71 -2.34 15.78
CA ALA A 142 -18.52 -2.31 14.56
C ALA A 142 -17.65 -2.27 13.31
N VAL A 143 -16.61 -1.44 13.29
CA VAL A 143 -15.62 -1.35 12.20
C VAL A 143 -14.93 -2.68 12.01
N LEU A 144 -14.36 -3.28 13.08
CA LEU A 144 -13.68 -4.56 13.00
C LEU A 144 -14.58 -5.66 12.42
N SER A 145 -15.85 -5.71 12.80
CA SER A 145 -16.81 -6.70 12.27
C SER A 145 -17.13 -6.57 10.78
N ARG A 146 -16.80 -5.42 10.17
CA ARG A 146 -17.04 -5.14 8.75
C ARG A 146 -15.78 -5.30 7.89
N ILE A 147 -14.60 -5.42 8.50
CA ILE A 147 -13.36 -5.67 7.75
C ILE A 147 -13.36 -7.12 7.27
N GLU A 148 -13.36 -7.31 5.96
CA GLU A 148 -13.27 -8.64 5.38
C GLU A 148 -11.81 -9.03 5.05
N ARG A 149 -11.01 -8.07 4.54
CA ARG A 149 -9.59 -8.25 4.25
C ARG A 149 -8.87 -6.93 3.98
N GLY A 150 -7.53 -6.96 4.10
CA GLY A 150 -6.66 -5.87 3.69
C GLY A 150 -6.91 -4.60 4.52
N CYS A 151 -6.59 -4.65 5.82
CA CYS A 151 -6.56 -3.46 6.67
C CYS A 151 -5.32 -3.48 7.55
N ASP A 152 -4.48 -2.46 7.44
CA ASP A 152 -3.18 -2.44 8.11
C ASP A 152 -3.32 -1.95 9.55
N VAL A 153 -4.14 -0.91 9.77
CA VAL A 153 -4.34 -0.34 11.10
C VAL A 153 -5.76 0.23 11.31
N VAL A 154 -6.32 -0.03 12.49
CA VAL A 154 -7.56 0.60 12.98
C VAL A 154 -7.24 1.38 14.25
N GLU A 155 -7.57 2.66 14.23
CA GLU A 155 -7.34 3.60 15.32
C GLU A 155 -8.66 4.11 15.87
N THR A 156 -8.65 4.35 17.17
CA THR A 156 -9.80 4.89 17.88
C THR A 156 -9.47 6.23 18.50
N TYR A 157 -10.48 7.09 18.60
CA TYR A 157 -10.41 8.35 19.34
C TYR A 157 -11.66 8.54 20.21
N GLU A 158 -11.57 9.45 21.17
CA GLU A 158 -12.69 9.90 22.01
C GLU A 158 -12.93 11.39 21.74
N GLY A 159 -14.20 11.82 21.70
CA GLY A 159 -14.57 13.20 21.40
C GLY A 159 -14.66 13.47 19.89
N GLU A 160 -14.12 14.60 19.45
CA GLU A 160 -14.13 15.03 18.04
C GLU A 160 -13.05 14.32 17.23
N LEU A 161 -13.26 14.22 15.91
CA LEU A 161 -12.26 13.68 14.99
C LEU A 161 -10.95 14.47 15.12
N PRO A 162 -9.82 13.82 15.48
CA PRO A 162 -8.59 14.54 15.76
C PRO A 162 -8.13 15.34 14.53
N LEU A 163 -7.82 16.63 14.71
CA LEU A 163 -7.25 17.48 13.66
C LEU A 163 -6.04 16.82 13.01
N GLU A 164 -5.24 16.08 13.78
CA GLU A 164 -4.06 15.41 13.23
C GLU A 164 -4.42 14.20 12.34
N ALA A 165 -5.58 13.57 12.54
CA ALA A 165 -6.11 12.60 11.58
C ALA A 165 -6.51 13.29 10.27
N LEU A 166 -7.11 14.49 10.36
CA LEU A 166 -7.38 15.37 9.20
C LEU A 166 -6.10 15.94 8.55
N GLU A 167 -4.99 16.04 9.28
CA GLU A 167 -3.68 16.36 8.70
C GLU A 167 -2.98 15.12 8.12
N GLY A 168 -3.54 13.93 8.33
CA GLY A 168 -2.94 12.67 7.89
C GLY A 168 -1.72 12.25 8.68
N LYS A 169 -1.56 12.72 9.92
CA LYS A 169 -0.47 12.26 10.78
C LYS A 169 -0.76 10.87 11.32
N TYR A 170 0.32 10.10 11.48
CA TYR A 170 0.28 8.78 12.10
C TYR A 170 -0.07 8.89 13.62
N PRO A 171 -0.55 7.81 14.24
CA PRO A 171 -0.74 7.74 15.68
C PRO A 171 0.59 7.82 16.41
N ARG A 172 0.55 8.14 17.72
CA ARG A 172 1.74 8.11 18.58
C ARG A 172 2.24 6.70 18.87
N HIS A 173 1.44 5.67 18.60
CA HIS A 173 1.81 4.27 18.75
C HIS A 173 1.45 3.54 17.46
N LEU A 174 2.44 2.95 16.82
CA LEU A 174 2.31 2.19 15.58
C LEU A 174 2.68 0.74 15.84
N GLY A 175 1.75 -0.19 15.62
CA GLY A 175 2.03 -1.62 15.61
C GLY A 175 2.04 -2.14 14.17
N ASN A 176 3.11 -2.80 13.74
CA ASN A 176 3.19 -3.47 12.45
C ASN A 176 3.31 -4.99 12.62
N TYR A 177 2.40 -5.74 12.00
CA TYR A 177 2.39 -7.20 12.01
C TYR A 177 2.50 -7.84 10.61
N SER A 178 2.55 -7.04 9.54
CA SER A 178 2.60 -7.51 8.15
C SER A 178 3.56 -6.65 7.31
N GLU A 179 3.07 -5.82 6.39
CA GLU A 179 3.83 -4.88 5.59
C GLU A 179 3.32 -3.48 5.91
N LEU A 180 4.19 -2.59 6.42
CA LEU A 180 3.83 -1.21 6.75
C LEU A 180 4.80 -0.25 6.11
N VAL A 181 4.28 0.73 5.37
CA VAL A 181 5.07 1.84 4.83
C VAL A 181 4.73 3.11 5.61
N VAL A 182 5.74 3.66 6.30
CA VAL A 182 5.62 4.87 7.11
C VAL A 182 6.39 6.01 6.45
N ASP A 183 5.67 7.07 6.09
CA ASP A 183 6.27 8.36 5.81
C ASP A 183 6.62 9.06 7.13
N VAL A 184 7.92 9.15 7.44
CA VAL A 184 8.43 9.64 8.72
C VAL A 184 8.09 11.12 8.92
N SER A 185 7.89 11.89 7.84
CA SER A 185 7.51 13.31 7.93
C SER A 185 6.15 13.51 8.60
N ARG A 186 5.25 12.52 8.45
CA ARG A 186 3.89 12.51 8.99
C ARG A 186 3.80 11.96 10.41
N LEU A 187 4.91 11.54 11.01
CA LEU A 187 4.92 11.09 12.41
C LEU A 187 4.66 12.26 13.36
N ARG A 188 4.11 11.94 14.52
CA ARG A 188 4.01 12.90 15.63
C ARG A 188 5.31 12.86 16.45
N PRO A 189 5.77 13.98 17.01
CA PRO A 189 6.83 13.94 18.01
C PRO A 189 6.45 13.01 19.16
N GLY A 190 7.36 12.11 19.52
CA GLY A 190 7.13 11.10 20.56
C GLY A 190 6.52 9.78 20.05
N THR A 191 6.49 9.52 18.74
CA THR A 191 5.88 8.30 18.18
C THR A 191 6.70 7.06 18.54
N ARG A 192 6.05 6.03 19.07
CA ARG A 192 6.61 4.70 19.31
C ARG A 192 6.16 3.72 18.24
N ILE A 193 7.06 2.83 17.84
CA ILE A 193 6.82 1.84 16.79
C ILE A 193 7.17 0.46 17.32
N GLU A 194 6.25 -0.49 17.17
CA GLU A 194 6.48 -1.91 17.39
C GLU A 194 6.41 -2.61 16.04
N ASN A 195 7.51 -3.23 15.62
CA ASN A 195 7.62 -3.88 14.33
C ASN A 195 7.83 -5.38 14.46
N TYR A 196 6.82 -6.16 14.13
CA TYR A 196 6.89 -7.62 13.98
C TYR A 196 6.95 -8.06 12.51
N GLY A 197 6.61 -7.16 11.57
CA GLY A 197 6.58 -7.42 10.14
C GLY A 197 7.71 -6.74 9.36
N HIS A 198 7.39 -6.34 8.13
CA HIS A 198 8.24 -5.57 7.24
C HIS A 198 7.84 -4.09 7.30
N LEU A 199 8.64 -3.27 7.96
CA LEU A 199 8.45 -1.83 8.06
C LEU A 199 9.36 -1.12 7.07
N THR A 200 8.80 -0.30 6.19
CA THR A 200 9.55 0.58 5.31
C THR A 200 9.38 2.03 5.76
N LEU A 201 10.48 2.69 6.11
CA LEU A 201 10.50 4.12 6.44
C LEU A 201 10.83 4.94 5.18
N LYS A 202 10.03 5.96 4.89
CA LYS A 202 10.19 6.92 3.78
C LYS A 202 10.33 8.34 4.32
N GLU A 203 10.83 9.26 3.49
CA GLU A 203 11.05 10.68 3.86
C GLU A 203 11.89 10.83 5.16
N VAL A 204 12.91 9.97 5.28
CA VAL A 204 13.78 9.90 6.45
C VAL A 204 14.77 11.05 6.39
N THR A 205 14.76 11.89 7.42
CA THR A 205 15.71 13.00 7.63
C THR A 205 16.10 13.03 9.10
N GLU A 206 17.20 13.70 9.47
CA GLU A 206 17.58 13.90 10.88
C GLU A 206 16.45 14.54 11.70
N GLU A 207 15.78 15.55 11.13
CA GLU A 207 14.64 16.22 11.75
C GLU A 207 13.46 15.26 11.98
N ASN A 208 13.05 14.53 10.95
CA ASN A 208 11.86 13.68 11.01
C ASN A 208 12.08 12.43 11.87
N VAL A 209 13.28 11.83 11.84
CA VAL A 209 13.64 10.71 12.73
C VAL A 209 13.60 11.15 14.19
N GLY A 210 13.85 12.44 14.47
CA GLY A 210 13.68 13.05 15.79
C GLY A 210 12.29 12.85 16.40
N LYS A 211 11.26 12.66 15.57
CA LYS A 211 9.88 12.44 15.99
C LYS A 211 9.65 11.05 16.58
N ILE A 212 10.52 10.09 16.32
CA ILE A 212 10.43 8.72 16.81
C ILE A 212 11.01 8.65 18.24
N ALA A 213 10.17 8.30 19.21
CA ALA A 213 10.57 8.08 20.60
C ALA A 213 11.28 6.74 20.79
N GLY A 214 10.88 5.70 20.06
CA GLY A 214 11.46 4.37 20.18
C GLY A 214 10.88 3.39 19.16
N ILE A 215 11.72 2.47 18.71
CA ILE A 215 11.33 1.36 17.84
C ILE A 215 11.72 0.05 18.53
N GLU A 216 10.73 -0.80 18.77
CA GLU A 216 10.94 -2.20 19.13
C GLU A 216 10.84 -3.04 17.86
N ASN A 217 11.96 -3.64 17.45
CA ASN A 217 12.04 -4.38 16.20
C ASN A 217 12.24 -5.87 16.43
N TYR A 218 11.29 -6.65 15.93
CA TYR A 218 11.33 -8.11 15.83
C TYR A 218 11.33 -8.59 14.37
N GLY A 219 11.03 -7.71 13.42
CA GLY A 219 10.94 -8.01 11.99
C GLY A 219 12.03 -7.35 11.14
N VAL A 220 11.68 -6.91 9.94
CA VAL A 220 12.60 -6.22 9.02
C VAL A 220 12.25 -4.75 8.96
N ILE A 221 13.24 -3.88 9.16
CA ILE A 221 13.12 -2.45 8.89
C ILE A 221 13.93 -2.12 7.64
N LYS A 222 13.28 -1.51 6.67
CA LYS A 222 13.88 -0.96 5.45
C LYS A 222 13.92 0.56 5.55
N VAL A 223 15.09 1.14 5.39
CA VAL A 223 15.31 2.60 5.42
C VAL A 223 16.05 3.07 4.18
N PRO A 224 15.97 4.35 3.78
CA PRO A 224 16.72 4.84 2.64
C PRO A 224 18.24 4.72 2.89
N LYS A 225 19.00 4.52 1.83
CA LYS A 225 20.46 4.44 1.86
C LYS A 225 21.09 5.63 2.57
N GLY A 226 22.01 5.36 3.51
CA GLY A 226 22.70 6.37 4.32
C GLY A 226 21.97 6.73 5.62
N PHE A 227 20.76 6.24 5.86
CA PHE A 227 19.97 6.55 7.06
C PHE A 227 19.90 5.42 8.07
N LYS A 228 20.54 4.27 7.81
CA LYS A 228 20.54 3.12 8.73
C LYS A 228 21.03 3.46 10.12
N GLU A 229 22.20 4.08 10.24
CA GLU A 229 22.79 4.43 11.53
C GLU A 229 21.91 5.42 12.30
N LEU A 230 21.33 6.40 11.59
CA LEU A 230 20.42 7.37 12.19
C LEU A 230 19.17 6.69 12.76
N VAL A 231 18.54 5.78 12.01
CA VAL A 231 17.33 5.07 12.48
C VAL A 231 17.67 4.12 13.62
N LEU A 232 18.83 3.47 13.60
CA LEU A 232 19.30 2.61 14.69
C LEU A 232 19.39 3.36 16.03
N THR A 233 19.67 4.68 16.03
CA THR A 233 19.64 5.49 17.27
C THR A 233 18.26 5.54 17.95
N ARG A 234 17.19 5.25 17.20
CA ARG A 234 15.81 5.20 17.69
C ARG A 234 15.33 3.80 17.98
N VAL A 235 16.09 2.76 17.64
CA VAL A 235 15.73 1.37 17.92
C VAL A 235 16.09 1.05 19.37
N THR A 236 15.06 0.90 20.21
CA THR A 236 15.21 0.64 21.65
C THR A 236 15.44 -0.84 21.94
N SER A 237 14.99 -1.73 21.06
CA SER A 237 15.23 -3.17 21.12
C SER A 237 15.23 -3.73 19.71
N ASN A 238 16.25 -4.52 19.37
CA ASN A 238 16.36 -5.12 18.04
C ASN A 238 16.65 -6.62 18.12
N TYR A 239 15.67 -7.42 17.70
CA TYR A 239 15.75 -8.85 17.48
C TYR A 239 15.62 -9.21 15.99
N GLY A 240 15.43 -8.21 15.14
CA GLY A 240 15.26 -8.34 13.71
C GLY A 240 16.41 -7.74 12.89
N ILE A 241 16.14 -7.40 11.64
CA ILE A 241 17.14 -6.88 10.70
C ILE A 241 16.78 -5.45 10.28
N VAL A 242 17.78 -4.57 10.26
CA VAL A 242 17.67 -3.23 9.66
C VAL A 242 18.52 -3.20 8.38
N THR A 243 17.87 -2.97 7.25
CA THR A 243 18.49 -2.94 5.92
C THR A 243 18.21 -1.62 5.21
N GLU A 244 19.07 -1.30 4.25
CA GLU A 244 18.88 -0.12 3.40
C GLU A 244 18.23 -0.50 2.07
N TYR A 245 17.50 0.44 1.48
CA TYR A 245 17.05 0.39 0.09
C TYR A 245 17.59 1.60 -0.69
N GLU A 246 17.77 1.41 -2.00
CA GLU A 246 18.19 2.48 -2.93
C GLU A 246 17.11 3.55 -3.14
#